data_AF-A0A8T7FCQ1-F1
#
_entry.id   AF-A0A8T7FCQ1-F1
#
_cell.length_a   1.000
_cell.length_b   1.000
_cell.length_c   1.000
_cell.angle_alpha   90.00
_cell.angle_beta   90.00
_cell.angle_gamma   90.00
#
_symmetry.space_group_name_H-M   'P 1'
#
loop_
_entity.id
_entity.type
_entity.pdbx_description
1 polymer ?
#
loop_
_entity_poly.entity_id
_entity_poly.type
_entity_poly.pdbx_seq_one_letter_code
_entity_poly.pdbx_strand_id
1 'polypeptide(L)'
;MLTAYRKKVTVRPDGRIEISDPILKPGTEAEVIVLVETISDEERAARVEEWKQLFKATQSLPQAKTITEEDIAAEIAAYRAGK
;
A
#
# COMPACT_ATOMS: atom_id res chain seq x y z
N MET A 1 37.79 1.19 -5.55
CA MET A 1 36.98 1.71 -4.43
C MET A 1 35.54 1.70 -4.91
N LEU A 2 34.64 1.03 -4.18
CA LEU A 2 33.20 1.01 -4.50
C LEU A 2 32.49 2.04 -3.63
N THR A 3 31.55 2.77 -4.22
CA THR A 3 30.69 3.74 -3.50
C THR A 3 29.25 3.24 -3.58
N ALA A 4 28.64 3.01 -2.42
CA ALA A 4 27.24 2.58 -2.34
C ALA A 4 26.33 3.81 -2.20
N TYR A 5 25.30 3.88 -3.05
CA TYR A 5 24.27 4.92 -3.00
C TYR A 5 22.96 4.32 -2.51
N ARG A 6 22.49 4.77 -1.34
CA ARG A 6 21.18 4.36 -0.80
C ARG A 6 20.15 5.44 -1.08
N LYS A 7 19.16 5.13 -1.90
CA LYS A 7 18.01 6.00 -2.19
C LYS A 7 16.71 5.24 -1.97
N LYS A 8 15.77 5.84 -1.23
CA LYS A 8 14.40 5.31 -1.16
C LYS A 8 13.67 5.69 -2.45
N VAL A 9 13.11 4.69 -3.11
CA VAL A 9 12.40 4.84 -4.39
C VAL A 9 11.12 4.01 -4.34
N THR A 10 10.06 4.55 -4.93
CA THR A 10 8.79 3.83 -5.07
C THR A 10 8.71 3.24 -6.47
N VAL A 11 8.28 1.98 -6.56
CA VAL A 11 8.05 1.31 -7.84
C VAL A 11 6.92 2.02 -8.56
N ARG A 12 7.16 2.40 -9.82
CA ARG A 12 6.14 3.02 -10.67
C ARG A 12 5.01 2.02 -10.98
N PRO A 13 3.81 2.49 -11.41
CA PRO A 13 2.71 1.60 -11.75
C PRO A 13 3.04 0.55 -12.83
N ASP A 14 4.03 0.83 -13.68
CA ASP A 14 4.53 -0.07 -14.71
C ASP A 14 5.66 -1.02 -14.24
N GLY A 15 5.92 -1.08 -12.93
CA GLY A 15 6.91 -1.97 -12.33
C GLY A 15 8.35 -1.46 -12.41
N ARG A 16 8.60 -0.24 -12.91
CA ARG A 16 9.97 0.28 -13.09
C ARG A 16 10.46 1.09 -11.87
N ILE A 17 11.75 0.97 -11.59
CA ILE A 17 12.52 1.81 -10.66
C ILE A 17 13.52 2.61 -11.49
N GLU A 18 13.59 3.93 -11.26
CA GLU A 18 14.53 4.81 -11.94
C GLU A 18 15.47 5.46 -10.91
N ILE A 19 16.78 5.27 -11.09
CA ILE A 19 17.82 5.87 -10.26
C ILE A 19 18.52 6.93 -11.09
N SER A 20 18.19 8.19 -10.81
CA SER A 20 18.71 9.36 -11.54
C SER A 20 19.83 10.12 -10.81
N ASP A 21 20.14 9.74 -9.58
CA ASP A 21 21.10 10.45 -8.73
C ASP A 21 21.92 9.45 -7.88
N PRO A 22 23.27 9.49 -7.97
CA PRO A 22 24.08 10.36 -8.83
C PRO A 22 24.02 9.99 -10.31
N ILE A 23 24.29 10.96 -11.18
CA ILE A 23 24.48 10.72 -12.61
C ILE A 23 25.71 9.83 -12.79
N LEU A 24 25.51 8.62 -13.30
CA LEU A 24 26.58 7.70 -13.66
C LEU A 24 27.26 8.17 -14.95
N LYS A 25 28.59 8.22 -14.96
CA LYS A 25 29.36 8.60 -16.15
C LYS A 25 29.35 7.43 -17.16
N PRO A 26 29.20 7.68 -18.47
CA PRO A 26 29.30 6.63 -19.49
C PRO A 26 30.58 5.80 -19.35
N GLY A 27 30.47 4.48 -19.49
CA GLY A 27 31.58 3.54 -19.32
C GLY A 27 31.91 3.15 -17.88
N THR A 28 31.13 3.61 -16.89
CA THR A 28 31.26 3.16 -15.50
C THR A 28 30.59 1.81 -15.33
N GLU A 29 31.33 0.80 -14.84
CA GLU A 29 30.76 -0.45 -14.36
C GLU A 29 30.16 -0.24 -12.96
N ALA A 30 28.93 -0.71 -12.76
CA ALA A 30 28.21 -0.58 -11.50
C ALA A 30 27.49 -1.88 -11.15
N GLU A 31 27.47 -2.20 -9.86
CA GLU A 31 26.68 -3.30 -9.29
C GLU A 31 25.43 -2.72 -8.62
N VAL A 32 24.26 -3.34 -8.87
CA VAL A 32 22.97 -2.88 -8.33
C VAL A 32 22.44 -3.90 -7.34
N ILE A 33 22.22 -3.46 -6.09
CA ILE A 33 21.57 -4.23 -5.04
C ILE A 33 20.17 -3.65 -4.80
N VAL A 34 19.13 -4.45 -5.01
CA VAL A 34 17.74 -4.07 -4.76
C VAL A 34 17.25 -4.75 -3.50
N LEU A 35 16.88 -3.95 -2.50
CA LEU A 35 16.21 -4.42 -1.27
C LEU A 35 14.77 -3.95 -1.33
N VAL A 36 13.84 -4.91 -1.40
CA VAL A 36 12.40 -4.61 -1.42
C VAL A 36 11.87 -4.73 0.00
N GLU A 37 11.33 -3.63 0.52
CA GLU A 37 10.56 -3.65 1.77
C GLU A 37 9.20 -4.27 1.47
N THR A 38 9.04 -5.54 1.82
CA THR A 38 7.74 -6.18 1.93
C THR A 38 7.30 -6.09 3.38
N ILE A 39 6.03 -5.75 3.63
CA ILE A 39 5.45 -6.03 4.96
C ILE A 39 5.63 -7.52 5.25
N SER A 40 6.10 -7.85 6.45
CA SER A 40 6.21 -9.26 6.83
C SER A 40 4.80 -9.87 6.90
N ASP A 41 4.71 -11.20 6.79
CA ASP A 41 3.41 -11.89 6.94
C ASP A 41 2.81 -11.62 8.34
N GLU A 42 3.66 -11.48 9.36
CA GLU A 42 3.26 -11.09 10.72
C GLU A 42 2.74 -9.65 10.79
N GLU A 43 3.43 -8.69 10.18
CA GLU A 43 2.97 -7.29 10.11
C GLU A 43 1.66 -7.16 9.34
N ARG A 44 1.52 -7.91 8.25
CA ARG A 44 0.29 -8.01 7.47
C ARG A 44 -0.84 -8.58 8.33
N ALA A 45 -0.58 -9.68 9.03
CA ALA A 45 -1.56 -10.31 9.92
C ALA A 45 -1.99 -9.37 11.06
N ALA A 46 -1.05 -8.63 11.66
CA ALA A 46 -1.33 -7.65 12.70
C ALA A 46 -2.24 -6.52 12.19
N ARG A 47 -1.97 -5.96 11.01
CA ARG A 47 -2.83 -4.94 10.38
C ARG A 47 -4.22 -5.47 10.06
N VAL A 48 -4.32 -6.71 9.57
CA VAL A 48 -5.62 -7.34 9.31
C VAL A 48 -6.42 -7.50 10.61
N GLU A 49 -5.77 -7.86 11.71
CA GLU A 49 -6.44 -8.01 13.00
C GLU A 49 -6.88 -6.65 13.57
N GLU A 50 -6.06 -5.61 13.45
CA GLU A 50 -6.42 -4.24 13.82
C GLU A 50 -7.68 -3.78 13.07
N TRP A 51 -7.74 -4.02 11.75
CA TRP A 51 -8.92 -3.67 10.95
C TRP A 51 -10.15 -4.46 11.35
N LYS A 52 -10.03 -5.76 11.63
CA LYS A 52 -11.15 -6.58 12.12
C LYS A 52 -11.69 -6.03 13.44
N GLN A 53 -10.81 -5.60 14.35
CA GLN A 53 -11.23 -5.00 15.62
C GLN A 53 -11.96 -3.67 15.40
N LEU A 54 -11.45 -2.81 14.52
CA LEU A 54 -12.10 -1.56 14.14
C LEU A 54 -13.50 -1.80 13.55
N PHE A 55 -13.65 -2.78 12.64
CA PHE A 55 -14.94 -3.10 12.05
C PHE A 55 -15.93 -3.64 13.08
N LYS A 56 -15.50 -4.54 13.97
CA LYS A 56 -16.34 -5.03 15.08
C LYS A 56 -16.81 -3.87 15.98
N ALA A 57 -15.89 -2.96 16.34
CA ALA A 57 -16.22 -1.78 17.12
C ALA A 57 -17.24 -0.90 16.41
N THR A 58 -17.04 -0.63 15.11
CA THR A 58 -17.96 0.16 14.29
C THR A 58 -19.35 -0.48 14.21
N GLN A 59 -19.44 -1.78 13.97
CA GLN A 59 -20.70 -2.52 13.90
C GLN A 59 -21.43 -2.60 15.25
N SER A 60 -20.71 -2.44 16.36
CA SER A 60 -21.30 -2.43 17.69
C SER A 60 -22.02 -1.12 18.05
N LEU A 61 -21.78 -0.05 17.28
CA LEU A 61 -22.41 1.25 17.49
C LEU A 61 -23.93 1.16 17.29
N PRO A 62 -24.75 1.80 18.15
CA PRO A 62 -26.21 1.75 18.04
C PRO A 62 -26.74 2.17 16.66
N GLN A 63 -26.13 3.20 16.06
CA GLN A 63 -26.50 3.71 14.75
C GLN A 63 -26.18 2.73 13.63
N ALA A 64 -25.12 1.92 13.77
CA ALA A 64 -24.77 0.92 12.76
C ALA A 64 -25.79 -0.23 12.73
N LYS A 65 -26.41 -0.56 13.87
CA LYS A 65 -27.42 -1.63 13.97
C LYS A 65 -28.74 -1.32 13.28
N THR A 66 -28.99 -0.05 12.96
CA THR A 66 -30.21 0.37 12.24
C THR A 66 -30.04 0.38 10.73
N ILE A 67 -28.80 0.22 10.23
CA ILE A 67 -28.50 0.18 8.80
C ILE A 67 -28.83 -1.23 8.29
N THR A 68 -29.65 -1.31 7.26
CA THR A 68 -30.03 -2.58 6.62
C THR A 68 -29.05 -2.95 5.50
N GLU A 69 -29.06 -4.22 5.08
CA GLU A 69 -28.29 -4.65 3.91
C GLU A 69 -28.74 -3.92 2.63
N GLU A 70 -30.03 -3.60 2.53
CA GLU A 70 -30.59 -2.81 1.44
C GLU A 70 -30.02 -1.38 1.41
N ASP A 71 -29.88 -0.72 2.58
CA ASP A 71 -29.26 0.61 2.68
C ASP A 71 -27.80 0.57 2.21
N ILE A 72 -27.05 -0.45 2.64
CA ILE A 72 -25.64 -0.65 2.25
C ILE A 72 -25.52 -0.90 0.75
N ALA A 73 -26.38 -1.77 0.20
CA ALA A 73 -26.37 -2.09 -1.22
C ALA A 73 -26.72 -0.86 -2.08
N ALA A 74 -27.68 -0.04 -1.64
CA ALA A 74 -28.05 1.20 -2.32
C ALA A 74 -26.88 2.20 -2.35
N GLU A 75 -26.17 2.37 -1.25
CA GLU A 75 -25.01 3.27 -1.15
C GLU A 75 -23.86 2.80 -2.06
N ILE A 76 -23.54 1.50 -2.05
CA ILE A 76 -22.51 0.92 -2.92
C ILE A 76 -22.87 1.12 -4.40
N ALA A 77 -24.15 0.93 -4.75
CA ALA A 77 -24.62 1.13 -6.11
C ALA A 77 -24.52 2.61 -6.54
N ALA A 78 -24.88 3.55 -5.65
CA ALA A 78 -24.75 4.99 -5.90
C ALA A 78 -23.30 5.38 -6.15
N TYR A 79 -22.38 4.97 -5.27
CA TYR A 79 -20.94 5.24 -5.41
C TYR A 79 -20.38 4.68 -6.73
N ARG A 80 -20.74 3.44 -7.09
CA ARG A 80 -20.30 2.81 -8.35
C ARG A 80 -20.88 3.48 -9.59
N ALA A 81 -22.05 4.10 -9.48
CA ALA A 81 -22.65 4.89 -10.54
C ALA A 81 -22.02 6.30 -10.67
N GLY A 82 -21.01 6.63 -9.85
CA GLY A 82 -20.33 7.93 -9.86
C GLY A 82 -21.18 9.06 -9.28
N LYS A 83 -22.14 8.72 -8.40
CA LYS A 83 -22.82 9.69 -7.53
C LYS A 83 -22.04 9.88 -6.23
#